data_AF-A0A1V4UGM9-F1
#
_entry.id   AF-A0A1V4UGM9-F1
#
_cell.length_a   1.000
_cell.length_b   1.000
_cell.length_c   1.000
_cell.angle_alpha   90.00
_cell.angle_beta   90.00
_cell.angle_gamma   90.00
#
_symmetry.space_group_name_H-M   'P 1'
#
loop_
_entity.id
_entity.type
_entity.pdbx_description
1 polymer ?
#
loop_
_entity_poly.entity_id
_entity_poly.type
_entity_poly.pdbx_seq_one_letter_code
_entity_poly.pdbx_strand_id
1 'polypeptide(L)' 'MIICEDDGAGVPEGIKKQIFNKYFGRNHGLGLYLIREILSIYGMTISETGKPGKGATFEIFVPRGTFRVIRG' A
#
# COMPACT_ATOMS: atom_id res chain seq x y z
N MET A 1 2.15 -7.36 -10.35
CA MET A 1 1.72 -7.12 -8.96
C MET A 1 2.97 -7.08 -8.12
N ILE A 2 3.11 -6.10 -7.25
CA ILE A 2 4.18 -6.00 -6.27
C ILE A 2 3.54 -6.24 -4.90
N ILE A 3 4.16 -7.07 -4.08
CA ILE A 3 3.74 -7.36 -2.72
C ILE A 3 4.84 -6.85 -1.79
N CYS A 4 4.45 -6.08 -0.77
CA CYS A 4 5.33 -5.61 0.27
C CYS A 4 4.75 -6.04 1.62
N GLU A 5 5.55 -6.75 2.42
CA GLU A 5 5.11 -7.39 3.66
C GLU A 5 6.06 -7.05 4.80
N ASP A 6 5.49 -6.94 6.00
CA ASP A 6 6.21 -6.91 7.27
C ASP A 6 5.69 -7.99 8.23
N ASP A 7 6.37 -8.19 9.35
CA ASP A 7 6.00 -9.12 10.42
C ASP A 7 5.47 -8.39 11.68
N GLY A 8 5.03 -7.14 11.51
CA GLY A 8 4.51 -6.29 12.58
C GLY A 8 3.10 -6.65 13.04
N ALA A 9 2.45 -5.70 13.72
CA ALA A 9 1.08 -5.91 14.23
C ALA A 9 0.00 -5.92 13.13
N GLY A 10 0.33 -5.46 11.92
CA GLY A 10 -0.62 -5.30 10.83
C GLY A 10 -1.64 -4.18 11.04
N VAL A 11 -2.56 -4.03 10.08
CA VAL A 11 -3.61 -3.01 10.12
C VAL A 11 -4.94 -3.64 10.54
N PRO A 12 -5.64 -3.10 11.58
CA PRO A 12 -6.97 -3.53 11.95
C PRO A 12 -7.97 -3.49 10.79
N GLU A 13 -8.84 -4.49 10.70
CA GLU A 13 -9.76 -4.68 9.58
C GLU A 13 -10.61 -3.43 9.28
N GLY A 14 -11.16 -2.81 10.33
CA GLY A 14 -12.06 -1.67 10.21
C GLY A 14 -11.41 -0.39 9.66
N ILE A 15 -10.08 -0.33 9.59
CA ILE A 15 -9.37 0.89 9.19
C ILE A 15 -8.51 0.71 7.94
N LYS A 16 -8.45 -0.47 7.32
CA LYS A 16 -7.58 -0.76 6.15
C LYS A 16 -7.73 0.23 4.99
N LYS A 17 -8.94 0.73 4.75
CA LYS A 17 -9.18 1.76 3.72
C LYS A 17 -8.83 3.16 4.21
N GLN A 18 -9.04 3.41 5.51
CA GLN A 18 -8.88 4.73 6.12
C GLN A 18 -7.41 5.13 6.29
N ILE A 19 -6.48 4.17 6.39
CA ILE A 19 -5.03 4.45 6.47
C ILE A 19 -4.49 5.24 5.28
N PHE A 20 -5.21 5.23 4.15
CA PHE A 20 -4.86 5.99 2.95
C PHE A 20 -5.48 7.39 2.91
N ASN A 21 -6.26 7.78 3.92
CA ASN A 21 -6.81 9.13 4.01
C ASN A 21 -5.76 10.10 4.50
N LYS A 22 -5.84 11.34 3.98
CA LYS A 22 -4.97 12.43 4.41
C LYS A 22 -5.11 12.64 5.92
N TYR A 23 -3.99 12.78 6.62
CA TYR A 23 -3.93 12.99 8.07
C TYR A 23 -4.36 11.80 8.93
N PHE A 24 -4.41 10.59 8.38
CA PHE A 24 -4.69 9.38 9.16
C PHE A 24 -3.41 8.82 9.81
N GLY A 25 -3.41 8.67 11.15
CA GLY A 25 -2.30 8.07 11.90
C GLY A 25 -1.39 9.07 12.63
N ARG A 26 -0.24 8.60 13.12
CA ARG A 26 0.77 9.44 13.83
C ARG A 26 1.75 10.07 12.83
N ASN A 27 2.39 11.18 13.20
CA ASN A 27 3.35 11.94 12.36
C ASN A 27 2.74 12.47 11.05
N HIS A 28 1.68 13.30 11.17
CA HIS A 28 0.95 13.94 10.08
C HIS A 28 0.16 13.03 9.14
N GLY A 29 0.34 11.70 9.17
CA GLY A 29 -0.52 10.76 8.44
C GLY A 29 -0.53 10.98 6.92
N LEU A 30 0.58 11.46 6.36
CA LEU A 30 0.69 11.78 4.94
C LEU A 30 1.32 10.67 4.11
N GLY A 31 2.09 9.76 4.70
CA GLY A 31 2.88 8.77 3.96
C GLY A 31 2.05 7.91 3.01
N LEU A 32 1.10 7.13 3.56
CA LEU A 32 0.25 6.23 2.75
C LEU A 32 -0.69 6.99 1.81
N TYR A 33 -1.18 8.16 2.22
CA TYR A 33 -1.92 9.04 1.34
C TYR A 33 -1.09 9.44 0.12
N LEU A 34 0.13 9.97 0.31
CA LEU A 34 1.01 10.39 -0.78
C LEU A 34 1.38 9.22 -1.69
N ILE A 35 1.63 8.03 -1.13
CA ILE A 35 1.88 6.82 -1.93
C ILE A 35 0.69 6.52 -2.84
N ARG A 36 -0.54 6.58 -2.32
CA ARG A 36 -1.75 6.36 -3.14
C ARG A 36 -1.87 7.41 -4.25
N GLU A 37 -1.63 8.67 -3.95
CA GLU A 37 -1.69 9.75 -4.95
C GLU A 37 -0.63 9.55 -6.05
N ILE A 38 0.62 9.29 -5.69
CA ILE A 38 1.72 9.06 -6.64
C ILE A 38 1.42 7.85 -7.53
N LEU A 39 0.99 6.72 -6.94
CA LEU A 39 0.65 5.52 -7.71
C LEU A 39 -0.51 5.78 -8.68
N SER A 40 -1.52 6.54 -8.24
CA SER A 40 -2.68 6.86 -9.07
C SER A 40 -2.32 7.67 -10.32
N ILE A 41 -1.32 8.55 -10.25
CA ILE A 41 -0.79 9.31 -11.41
C ILE A 41 -0.31 8.37 -12.52
N TYR A 42 0.22 7.20 -12.16
CA TYR A 42 0.70 6.18 -13.10
C TYR A 42 -0.33 5.07 -13.39
N GLY A 43 -1.59 5.24 -12.96
CA GLY A 43 -2.64 4.24 -13.12
C GLY A 43 -2.44 2.98 -12.27
N MET A 44 -1.61 3.06 -11.24
CA MET A 44 -1.37 1.97 -10.28
C MET A 44 -2.33 2.10 -9.10
N THR A 45 -2.63 0.99 -8.44
CA THR A 45 -3.42 0.97 -7.20
C THR A 45 -2.64 0.33 -6.07
N ILE A 46 -2.98 0.69 -4.83
CA ILE A 46 -2.44 0.07 -3.61
C ILE A 46 -3.60 -0.33 -2.70
N SER A 47 -3.47 -1.47 -2.03
CA SER A 47 -4.41 -1.95 -1.02
C SER A 47 -3.65 -2.66 0.09
N GLU A 48 -4.18 -2.58 1.31
CA GLU A 48 -3.67 -3.39 2.42
C GLU A 48 -4.60 -4.60 2.59
N THR A 49 -4.03 -5.80 2.48
CA THR A 49 -4.75 -7.09 2.42
C THR A 49 -4.27 -8.08 3.49
N GLY A 50 -3.36 -7.63 4.37
CA GLY A 50 -2.78 -8.45 5.43
C GLY A 50 -3.79 -8.80 6.52
N LYS A 51 -3.45 -9.77 7.36
CA LYS A 51 -4.30 -10.16 8.50
C LYS A 51 -3.84 -9.43 9.77
N PRO A 52 -4.76 -8.81 10.54
CA PRO A 52 -4.40 -8.22 11.83
C PRO A 52 -3.63 -9.22 12.72
N GLY A 53 -2.52 -8.78 13.31
CA GLY A 53 -1.64 -9.60 14.14
C GLY A 53 -0.70 -10.54 13.37
N LYS A 54 -0.62 -10.43 12.04
CA LYS A 54 0.25 -11.24 11.17
C LYS A 54 1.16 -10.40 10.27
N GLY A 55 1.34 -9.13 10.59
CA GLY A 55 2.00 -8.16 9.71
C GLY A 55 1.03 -7.40 8.81
N ALA A 56 1.54 -6.36 8.16
CA ALA A 56 0.84 -5.68 7.07
C ALA A 56 1.25 -6.29 5.73
N THR A 57 0.29 -6.41 4.82
CA THR A 57 0.55 -6.81 3.42
C THR A 57 -0.01 -5.73 2.52
N PHE A 58 0.86 -5.02 1.81
CA PHE A 58 0.48 -4.03 0.80
C PHE A 58 0.63 -4.63 -0.59
N GLU A 59 -0.48 -4.71 -1.32
CA GLU A 59 -0.53 -5.12 -2.71
C GLU A 59 -0.58 -3.89 -3.60
N ILE A 60 0.37 -3.79 -4.53
CA ILE A 60 0.42 -2.75 -5.55
C ILE A 60 0.13 -3.38 -6.92
N PHE A 61 -0.96 -2.96 -7.54
CA PHE A 61 -1.28 -3.32 -8.90
C PHE A 61 -0.50 -2.42 -9.87
N VAL A 62 0.26 -3.04 -10.76
CA VAL A 62 1.04 -2.36 -11.79
C VAL A 62 0.45 -2.75 -13.15
N PRO A 63 -0.06 -1.78 -13.94
CA PRO A 63 -0.56 -2.06 -15.28
C PRO A 63 0.49 -2.75 -16.17
N ARG A 64 0.03 -3.57 -17.11
CA ARG A 64 0.95 -4.16 -18.09
C ARG A 64 1.57 -3.06 -18.96
N GLY A 65 2.85 -3.21 -19.31
CA GLY A 65 3.56 -2.27 -20.17
C GLY A 65 4.18 -1.05 -19.45
N THR A 66 3.96 -0.89 -18.14
CA THR A 66 4.54 0.23 -17.36
C THR A 66 5.81 -0.15 -16.59
N PHE A 67 6.24 -1.41 -16.66
CA PHE A 67 7.41 -1.91 -15.94
C PHE A 67 8.34 -2.71 -16.89
N ARG A 68 9.63 -2.71 -16.56
CA ARG A 68 10.63 -3.57 -17.22
C ARG A 68 11.02 -4.66 -16.25
N VAL A 69 10.98 -5.91 -16.71
CA VAL A 69 11.57 -7.03 -15.96
C VAL A 69 13.01 -7.16 -16.43
N ILE A 70 13.95 -6.83 -15.57
CA ILE A 70 15.36 -7.13 -15.83
C ILE A 70 15.52 -8.63 -15.57
N ARG A 71 15.82 -9.40 -16.62
CA ARG A 71 16.26 -10.79 -16.47
C ARG A 71 17.76 -10.76 -16.20
N GLY A 72 18.16 -11.25 -15.03
CA GLY A 72 19.55 -11.58 -14.72
C GLY A 72 19.94 -12.91 -15.33
#